data_AF-A0A2V5S6D5-F1
#
_entry.id   AF-A0A2V5S6D5-F1
#
_cell.length_a   1.000
_cell.length_b   1.000
_cell.length_c   1.000
_cell.angle_alpha   90.00
_cell.angle_beta   90.00
_cell.angle_gamma   90.00
#
_symmetry.space_group_name_H-M   'P 1'
#
loop_
_entity.id
_entity.type
_entity.pdbx_description
1 polymer ?
#
loop_
_entity_poly.entity_id
_entity_poly.type
_entity_poly.pdbx_seq_one_letter_code
_entity_poly.pdbx_strand_id
1 'polypeptide(L)'
;SYDEKATLDFSHYEIGEPKLTALEAQREGQTYSAPLHVTFQLREEKGTKEEKVYMGEIPLMTPQGTFVINGAERVVVSQLHRSPGIAFESSIHLNGKVLYSFRIIPDRGSWIEVQFDTSDLLYIYLDRRKRRRKF
;
A
#
# COMPACT_ATOMS: atom_id res chain seq x y z
N SER A 1 -4.02 17.41 -16.02
CA SER A 1 -3.79 17.02 -17.42
C SER A 1 -2.32 17.21 -17.72
N TYR A 2 -1.77 16.49 -18.69
CA TYR A 2 -0.34 16.60 -19.05
C TYR A 2 0.03 17.97 -19.61
N ASP A 3 -0.95 18.68 -20.18
CA ASP A 3 -0.85 20.05 -20.67
C ASP A 3 -1.31 21.11 -19.64
N GLU A 4 -1.50 20.72 -18.38
CA GLU A 4 -1.93 21.58 -17.25
C GLU A 4 -3.29 22.28 -17.40
N LYS A 5 -4.05 22.03 -18.47
CA LYS A 5 -5.36 22.68 -18.72
C LYS A 5 -6.50 22.22 -17.83
N ALA A 6 -6.30 21.12 -17.12
CA ALA A 6 -7.29 20.55 -16.22
C ALA A 6 -6.63 20.00 -14.96
N THR A 7 -7.15 20.31 -13.78
CA THR A 7 -6.74 19.72 -12.50
C THR A 7 -7.94 19.08 -11.82
N LEU A 8 -7.73 17.91 -11.20
CA LEU A 8 -8.74 17.22 -10.42
C LEU A 8 -8.28 17.20 -8.97
N ASP A 9 -8.96 17.96 -8.14
CA ASP A 9 -8.64 18.13 -6.73
C ASP A 9 -9.61 17.30 -5.88
N PHE A 10 -9.07 16.62 -4.87
CA PHE A 10 -9.89 15.99 -3.83
C PHE A 10 -10.45 17.07 -2.90
N SER A 11 -11.76 17.04 -2.65
CA SER A 11 -12.43 17.93 -1.69
C SER A 11 -12.62 17.21 -0.35
N HIS A 12 -13.51 16.22 -0.32
CA HIS A 12 -13.80 15.42 0.86
C HIS A 12 -14.36 14.04 0.48
N TYR A 13 -14.51 13.16 1.47
CA TYR A 13 -15.18 11.88 1.31
C TYR A 13 -16.27 11.68 2.35
N GLU A 14 -17.24 10.83 2.02
CA GLU A 14 -18.32 10.42 2.89
C GLU A 14 -18.48 8.90 2.78
N ILE A 15 -18.55 8.23 3.93
CA ILE A 15 -18.94 6.83 4.00
C ILE A 15 -20.41 6.83 4.39
N GLY A 16 -21.27 6.26 3.55
CA GLY A 16 -22.70 6.15 3.82
C GLY A 16 -23.02 5.10 4.88
N GLU A 17 -24.29 4.88 5.11
CA GLU A 17 -24.75 3.82 6.00
C GLU A 17 -24.69 2.45 5.30
N PRO A 18 -24.34 1.37 6.02
CA PRO A 18 -24.38 0.03 5.45
C PRO A 18 -25.82 -0.38 5.14
N LYS A 19 -26.01 -1.08 4.02
CA LYS A 19 -27.35 -1.54 3.58
C LYS A 19 -27.94 -2.63 4.46
N LEU A 20 -27.06 -3.40 5.13
CA LEU A 20 -27.39 -4.55 5.97
C LEU A 20 -26.59 -4.45 7.25
N THR A 21 -27.11 -5.03 8.32
CA THR A 21 -26.32 -5.31 9.52
C THR A 21 -25.32 -6.44 9.26
N ALA A 22 -24.28 -6.55 10.10
CA ALA A 22 -23.31 -7.64 9.98
C ALA A 22 -23.95 -9.04 10.07
N LEU A 23 -24.97 -9.20 10.91
CA LEU A 23 -25.69 -10.48 11.08
C LEU A 23 -26.52 -10.83 9.85
N GLU A 24 -27.19 -9.85 9.24
CA GLU A 24 -27.95 -10.06 7.99
C GLU A 24 -27.01 -10.41 6.84
N ALA A 25 -25.90 -9.69 6.70
CA ALA A 25 -24.89 -9.99 5.68
C ALA A 25 -24.35 -11.43 5.83
N GLN A 26 -24.15 -11.90 7.07
CA GLN A 26 -23.74 -13.27 7.33
C GLN A 26 -24.80 -14.29 6.89
N ARG A 27 -26.07 -14.06 7.26
CA ARG A 27 -27.21 -14.96 6.94
C ARG A 27 -27.50 -15.02 5.45
N GLU A 28 -27.35 -13.91 4.74
CA GLU A 28 -27.69 -13.78 3.32
C GLU A 28 -26.51 -14.06 2.38
N GLY A 29 -25.33 -14.37 2.91
CA GLY A 29 -24.16 -14.62 2.06
C GLY A 29 -23.56 -13.34 1.44
N GLN A 30 -23.84 -12.16 2.01
CA GLN A 30 -23.41 -10.86 1.51
C GLN A 30 -22.21 -10.29 2.27
N THR A 31 -21.65 -9.18 1.81
CA THR A 31 -20.55 -8.47 2.48
C THR A 31 -21.10 -7.30 3.30
N TYR A 32 -20.76 -7.25 4.60
CA TYR A 32 -21.09 -6.11 5.45
C TYR A 32 -20.22 -4.92 5.05
N SER A 33 -20.82 -3.97 4.35
CA SER A 33 -20.11 -2.84 3.73
C SER A 33 -21.00 -1.61 3.61
N ALA A 34 -20.35 -0.47 3.43
CA ALA A 34 -20.99 0.83 3.23
C ALA A 34 -20.43 1.55 1.99
N PRO A 35 -21.26 2.37 1.32
CA PRO A 35 -20.87 3.02 0.09
C PRO A 35 -19.94 4.20 0.36
N LEU A 36 -18.76 4.21 -0.26
CA LEU A 36 -17.83 5.33 -0.27
C LEU A 36 -18.20 6.28 -1.42
N HIS A 37 -18.43 7.55 -1.08
CA HIS A 37 -18.51 8.63 -2.04
C HIS A 37 -17.35 9.60 -1.82
N VAL A 38 -16.77 10.08 -2.91
CA VAL A 38 -15.72 11.11 -2.88
C VAL A 38 -16.16 12.28 -3.72
N THR A 39 -16.03 13.48 -3.17
CA THR A 39 -16.31 14.72 -3.87
C THR A 39 -15.02 15.24 -4.49
N PHE A 40 -15.01 15.37 -5.81
CA PHE A 40 -13.89 15.94 -6.55
C PHE A 40 -14.25 17.30 -7.12
N GLN A 41 -13.26 18.18 -7.18
CA GLN A 41 -13.33 19.46 -7.87
C GLN A 41 -12.48 19.40 -9.15
N LEU A 42 -13.13 19.43 -10.31
CA LEU A 42 -12.47 19.54 -11.60
C LEU A 42 -12.36 21.02 -11.97
N ARG A 43 -11.14 21.52 -12.13
CA ARG A 43 -10.86 22.86 -12.65
C ARG A 43 -10.36 22.76 -14.08
N GLU A 44 -11.02 23.45 -15.00
CA GLU A 44 -10.62 23.57 -16.41
C GLU A 44 -10.65 25.05 -16.81
N GLU A 45 -10.08 25.39 -17.97
CA GLU A 45 -10.12 26.76 -18.53
C GLU A 45 -11.55 27.34 -18.61
N LYS A 46 -12.55 26.47 -18.79
CA LYS A 46 -13.96 26.84 -18.94
C LYS A 46 -14.69 27.05 -17.62
N GLY A 47 -14.06 26.75 -16.48
CA GLY A 47 -14.63 26.88 -15.15
C GLY A 47 -14.35 25.68 -14.24
N THR A 48 -14.93 25.74 -13.06
CA THR A 48 -14.79 24.72 -12.02
C THR A 48 -16.09 23.95 -11.83
N LYS A 49 -16.02 22.62 -11.73
CA LYS A 49 -17.14 21.73 -11.45
C LYS A 49 -16.83 20.92 -10.21
N GLU A 50 -17.83 20.72 -9.37
CA GLU A 50 -17.74 19.85 -8.20
C GLU A 50 -18.74 18.70 -8.35
N GLU A 51 -18.28 17.47 -8.15
CA GLU A 51 -19.11 16.29 -8.36
C GLU A 51 -18.83 15.24 -7.29
N LYS A 52 -19.91 14.67 -6.77
CA LYS A 52 -19.89 13.55 -5.84
C LYS A 52 -19.89 12.24 -6.62
N VAL A 53 -18.78 11.52 -6.55
CA VAL A 53 -18.55 10.28 -7.31
C VAL A 53 -18.64 9.07 -6.37
N TYR A 54 -19.37 8.05 -6.79
CA TYR A 54 -19.40 6.76 -6.09
C TYR A 54 -18.12 5.98 -6.38
N MET A 55 -17.37 5.64 -5.33
CA MET A 55 -16.06 4.97 -5.42
C MET A 55 -16.14 3.47 -5.20
N GLY A 56 -17.26 2.96 -4.66
CA GLY A 56 -17.45 1.54 -4.35
C GLY A 56 -17.95 1.30 -2.93
N GLU A 57 -18.06 0.02 -2.56
CA GLU A 57 -18.41 -0.41 -1.20
C GLU A 57 -17.13 -0.67 -0.39
N ILE A 58 -17.07 -0.20 0.85
CA ILE A 58 -15.99 -0.49 1.80
C ILE A 58 -16.49 -1.45 2.87
N PRO A 59 -15.82 -2.61 3.08
CA PRO A 59 -16.13 -3.49 4.19
C PRO A 59 -15.95 -2.79 5.54
N LEU A 60 -16.96 -2.87 6.39
CA LEU A 60 -16.93 -2.27 7.72
C LEU A 60 -16.47 -3.27 8.77
N MET A 61 -15.74 -2.77 9.76
CA MET A 61 -15.33 -3.57 10.92
C MET A 61 -16.51 -3.72 11.88
N THR A 62 -16.74 -4.93 12.36
CA THR A 62 -17.71 -5.22 13.42
C THR A 62 -17.17 -4.74 14.78
N PRO A 63 -18.02 -4.56 15.82
CA PRO A 63 -17.55 -4.26 17.17
C PRO A 63 -16.57 -5.31 17.75
N GLN A 64 -16.54 -6.52 17.20
CA GLN A 64 -15.65 -7.61 17.57
C GLN A 64 -14.28 -7.55 16.86
N GLY A 65 -14.07 -6.60 15.94
CA GLY A 65 -12.85 -6.49 15.15
C GLY A 65 -12.76 -7.45 13.96
N THR A 66 -13.89 -8.04 13.55
CA THR A 66 -14.01 -8.93 12.39
C THR A 66 -14.60 -8.18 11.18
N PHE A 67 -14.57 -8.82 10.02
CA PHE A 67 -15.22 -8.34 8.79
C PHE A 67 -16.08 -9.47 8.21
N VAL A 68 -17.30 -9.18 7.76
CA VAL A 68 -18.15 -10.16 7.07
C VAL A 68 -17.95 -10.01 5.56
N ILE A 69 -17.34 -11.00 4.92
CA ILE A 69 -17.05 -11.03 3.47
C ILE A 69 -17.76 -12.23 2.86
N ASN A 70 -18.73 -11.99 1.97
CA ASN A 70 -19.55 -13.01 1.31
C ASN A 70 -20.15 -14.01 2.30
N GLY A 71 -20.75 -13.51 3.39
CA GLY A 71 -21.38 -14.31 4.44
C GLY A 71 -20.43 -14.93 5.46
N ALA A 72 -19.11 -14.81 5.27
CA ALA A 72 -18.12 -15.40 6.16
C ALA A 72 -17.41 -14.34 7.00
N GLU A 73 -17.28 -14.58 8.30
CA GLU A 73 -16.42 -13.75 9.15
C GLU A 73 -14.94 -13.99 8.84
N ARG A 74 -14.21 -12.89 8.74
CA ARG A 74 -12.77 -12.86 8.48
C ARG A 74 -12.10 -11.90 9.43
N VAL A 75 -10.83 -12.17 9.72
CA VAL A 75 -9.97 -11.32 10.54
C VAL A 75 -8.76 -10.92 9.71
N VAL A 76 -8.45 -9.63 9.70
CA VAL A 76 -7.20 -9.12 9.13
C VAL A 76 -6.11 -9.27 10.18
N VAL A 77 -5.06 -10.03 9.87
CA VAL A 77 -3.92 -10.21 10.77
C VAL A 77 -2.87 -9.14 10.53
N SER A 78 -2.26 -8.65 11.61
CA SER A 78 -1.15 -7.70 11.51
C SER A 78 0.08 -8.37 10.89
N GLN A 79 0.67 -7.72 9.90
CA GLN A 79 1.90 -8.18 9.27
C GLN A 79 3.11 -7.50 9.90
N LEU A 80 4.12 -8.28 10.28
CA LEU A 80 5.44 -7.76 10.63
C LEU A 80 6.29 -7.63 9.37
N HIS A 81 6.67 -6.41 9.00
CA HIS A 81 7.57 -6.13 7.89
C HIS A 81 8.70 -5.18 8.35
N ARG A 82 9.74 -5.06 7.52
CA ARG A 82 10.83 -4.11 7.80
C ARG A 82 10.30 -2.69 7.65
N SER A 83 10.68 -1.80 8.57
CA SER A 83 10.39 -0.38 8.45
C SER A 83 11.16 0.22 7.28
N PRO A 84 10.58 1.22 6.59
CA PRO A 84 11.34 2.08 5.69
C PRO A 84 12.51 2.75 6.43
N GLY A 85 13.62 2.96 5.75
CA GLY A 85 14.81 3.59 6.32
C GLY A 85 16.11 3.02 5.77
N ILE A 86 17.20 3.22 6.51
CA ILE A 86 18.53 2.72 6.16
C ILE A 86 18.88 1.59 7.13
N ALA A 87 19.15 0.41 6.58
CA ALA A 87 19.60 -0.76 7.34
C ALA A 87 21.08 -1.02 7.04
N PHE A 88 21.92 -1.00 8.07
CA PHE A 88 23.35 -1.31 7.96
C PHE A 88 23.61 -2.77 8.34
N GLU A 89 24.46 -3.44 7.57
CA GLU A 89 24.81 -4.85 7.74
C GLU A 89 26.33 -5.01 7.64
N SER A 90 26.86 -5.99 8.38
CA SER A 90 28.27 -6.40 8.27
C SER A 90 28.37 -7.91 8.15
N SER A 91 29.33 -8.39 7.37
CA SER A 91 29.63 -9.81 7.20
C SER A 91 31.14 -10.03 7.17
N ILE A 92 31.59 -11.21 7.54
CA ILE A 92 33.02 -11.56 7.50
C ILE A 92 33.25 -12.36 6.22
N HIS A 93 34.14 -11.87 5.36
CA HIS A 93 34.58 -12.58 4.17
C HIS A 93 35.51 -13.76 4.56
N LEU A 94 35.63 -14.76 3.68
CA LEU A 94 36.45 -15.96 3.91
C LEU A 94 37.93 -15.68 4.21
N ASN A 95 38.43 -14.52 3.79
CA ASN A 95 39.80 -14.06 4.07
C ASN A 95 39.93 -13.30 5.42
N GLY A 96 38.87 -13.26 6.24
CA GLY A 96 38.84 -12.59 7.53
C GLY A 96 38.49 -11.11 7.49
N LYS A 97 38.36 -10.48 6.31
CA LYS A 97 37.99 -9.05 6.19
C LYS A 97 36.52 -8.84 6.52
N VAL A 98 36.21 -7.81 7.30
CA VAL A 98 34.83 -7.36 7.53
C VAL A 98 34.37 -6.56 6.31
N LEU A 99 33.24 -6.96 5.72
CA LEU A 99 32.56 -6.27 4.65
C LEU A 99 31.33 -5.56 5.21
N TYR A 100 31.21 -4.27 4.89
CA TYR A 100 30.05 -3.47 5.24
C TYR A 100 29.09 -3.37 4.05
N SER A 101 27.82 -3.29 4.35
CA SER A 101 26.79 -2.98 3.37
C SER A 101 25.67 -2.19 4.03
N PHE A 102 24.91 -1.47 3.22
CA PHE A 102 23.69 -0.85 3.68
C PHE A 102 22.61 -0.91 2.61
N ARG A 103 21.35 -0.86 3.05
CA ARG A 103 20.19 -0.88 2.19
C ARG A 103 19.29 0.30 2.51
N ILE A 104 18.88 1.01 1.47
CA ILE A 104 17.85 2.04 1.55
C ILE A 104 16.53 1.37 1.18
N ILE A 105 15.65 1.25 2.16
CA ILE A 105 14.36 0.58 2.07
C ILE A 105 13.30 1.69 1.99
N PRO A 106 12.71 1.97 0.81
CA PRO A 106 11.61 2.90 0.72
C PRO A 106 10.30 2.26 1.21
N ASP A 107 9.35 3.09 1.61
CA ASP A 107 7.96 2.65 1.84
C ASP A 107 7.29 2.18 0.54
N ARG A 108 7.57 2.92 -0.56
CA ARG A 108 7.15 2.58 -1.91
C ARG A 108 8.27 2.86 -2.90
N GLY A 109 8.49 1.94 -3.83
CA GLY A 109 9.46 2.09 -4.92
C GLY A 109 10.65 1.15 -4.82
N SER A 110 11.71 1.50 -5.54
CA SER A 110 12.88 0.65 -5.74
C SER A 110 13.83 0.63 -4.55
N TRP A 111 14.34 -0.55 -4.22
CA TRP A 111 15.35 -0.72 -3.19
C TRP A 111 16.73 -0.40 -3.74
N ILE A 112 17.55 0.27 -2.93
CA ILE A 112 18.96 0.52 -3.23
C ILE A 112 19.80 -0.28 -2.24
N GLU A 113 20.68 -1.12 -2.76
CA GLU A 113 21.64 -1.89 -1.96
C GLU A 113 23.06 -1.44 -2.30
N VAL A 114 23.85 -1.17 -1.27
CA VAL A 114 25.25 -0.77 -1.41
C VAL A 114 26.13 -1.75 -0.66
N GLN A 115 27.16 -2.28 -1.33
CA GLN A 115 28.05 -3.29 -0.77
C GLN A 115 29.51 -2.97 -1.07
N PHE A 116 30.37 -3.13 -0.07
CA PHE A 116 31.83 -3.12 -0.26
C PHE A 116 32.35 -4.53 -0.51
N ASP A 117 33.35 -4.67 -1.37
CA ASP A 117 34.08 -5.92 -1.57
C ASP A 117 35.42 -5.98 -0.81
N THR A 118 36.15 -7.08 -0.99
CA THR A 118 37.46 -7.27 -0.34
C THR A 118 38.55 -6.33 -0.85
N SER A 119 38.35 -5.70 -2.00
CA SER A 119 39.25 -4.74 -2.63
C SER A 119 38.87 -3.28 -2.33
N ASP A 120 37.94 -3.08 -1.38
CA ASP A 120 37.40 -1.76 -1.00
C ASP A 120 36.64 -1.04 -2.14
N LEU A 121 36.16 -1.81 -3.13
CA LEU A 121 35.29 -1.29 -4.18
C LEU A 121 33.83 -1.28 -3.71
N LEU A 122 33.13 -0.20 -4.04
CA LEU A 122 31.72 0.02 -3.70
C LEU A 122 30.84 -0.34 -4.92
N TYR A 123 29.86 -1.20 -4.69
CA TYR A 123 28.86 -1.57 -5.69
C TYR A 123 27.48 -1.10 -5.26
N ILE A 124 26.75 -0.50 -6.20
CA ILE A 124 25.38 -0.06 -6.00
C ILE A 124 24.47 -0.91 -6.88
N TYR A 125 23.42 -1.45 -6.27
CA TYR A 125 22.40 -2.23 -6.94
C TYR A 125 21.04 -1.56 -6.77
N LEU A 126 20.35 -1.37 -7.88
CA LEU A 126 18.96 -0.96 -7.92
C LEU A 126 18.10 -2.20 -8.16
N ASP A 127 17.14 -2.48 -7.27
CA ASP A 127 16.21 -3.62 -7.36
C ASP A 127 16.89 -4.93 -7.75
N ARG A 128 17.83 -5.38 -6.91
CA ARG A 128 18.56 -6.64 -7.13
C ARG A 128 17.54 -7.76 -7.36
N ARG A 129 17.32 -8.13 -8.63
CA ARG A 129 16.37 -9.19 -8.98
C ARG A 129 16.88 -10.47 -8.36
N LYS A 130 16.18 -10.96 -7.33
CA LYS A 130 16.41 -12.30 -6.81
C LYS A 130 16.23 -13.26 -7.99
N ARG A 131 17.30 -13.95 -8.42
CA ARG A 131 17.18 -15.09 -9.36
C ARG A 131 16.22 -16.06 -8.70
N ARG A 132 14.96 -16.11 -9.16
CA ARG A 132 14.03 -17.15 -8.76
C ARG A 132 14.64 -18.45 -9.25
N ARG A 133 15.06 -19.34 -8.33
CA ARG A 133 15.25 -20.75 -8.68
C ARG A 133 13.90 -21.21 -9.22
N LYS A 134 13.82 -21.46 -10.52
CA LYS A 134 12.71 -22.22 -11.09
C LYS A 134 12.81 -23.60 -10.44
N PHE A 135 11.80 -23.96 -9.65
CA PHE A 135 11.54 -25.34 -9.32
C PHE A 135 11.05 -26.05 -10.59
#